data_AF-A0A932U1C5-F1
#
_entry.id   AF-A0A932U1C5-F1
#
_cell.length_a   1.000
_cell.length_b   1.000
_cell.length_c   1.000
_cell.angle_alpha   90.00
_cell.angle_beta   90.00
_cell.angle_gamma   90.00
#
_symmetry.space_group_name_H-M   'P 1'
#
loop_
_entity.id
_entity.type
_entity.pdbx_description
1 polymer ?
#
loop_
_entity_poly.entity_id
_entity_poly.type
_entity_poly.pdbx_seq_one_letter_code
_entity_poly.pdbx_strand_id
1 'polypeptide(L)'
;MRFQLDLRQFDYHLWLMLGEAESKCQHISGVPLLPGVAEMLHQIYLAKGALATTAIEGNTLTEEQVMQRLQGQLQLPPSKHYLGQEIDNIVQACNQIADEIFQGRSTGLDVESFKADNRQVLKGLAVAEGVEPGVIRSYSVGVGSSIGAHPRKIVNICCS
;
A
#
# COMPACT_ATOMS: atom_id res chain seq x y z
N MET A 1 14.70 -3.87 -20.19
CA MET A 1 14.43 -5.30 -19.89
C MET A 1 13.31 -5.75 -20.81
N ARG A 2 13.49 -6.84 -21.58
CA ARG A 2 12.42 -7.37 -22.44
C ARG A 2 11.88 -8.62 -21.74
N PHE A 3 10.76 -8.48 -21.04
CA PHE A 3 10.06 -9.63 -20.47
C PHE A 3 9.40 -10.40 -21.61
N GLN A 4 9.63 -11.71 -21.67
CA GLN A 4 8.95 -12.62 -22.58
C GLN A 4 8.38 -13.77 -21.76
N LEU A 5 7.06 -13.92 -21.81
CA LEU A 5 6.34 -15.00 -21.16
C LEU A 5 6.38 -16.23 -22.07
N ASP A 6 6.99 -17.32 -21.61
CA ASP A 6 7.01 -18.58 -22.35
C ASP A 6 5.85 -19.49 -21.92
N LEU A 7 4.74 -19.42 -22.68
CA LEU A 7 3.53 -20.19 -22.41
C LEU A 7 3.68 -21.69 -22.67
N ARG A 8 4.76 -22.14 -23.30
CA ARG A 8 4.99 -23.57 -23.63
C ARG A 8 5.33 -24.41 -22.41
N GLN A 9 5.72 -23.76 -21.31
CA GLN A 9 6.08 -24.42 -20.05
C GLN A 9 4.85 -24.66 -19.16
N PHE A 10 3.69 -24.16 -19.57
CA PHE A 10 2.46 -24.28 -18.80
C PHE A 10 1.69 -25.52 -19.21
N ASP A 11 1.45 -26.39 -18.24
CA ASP A 11 0.62 -27.58 -18.42
C ASP A 11 -0.87 -27.22 -18.45
N TYR A 12 -1.70 -28.21 -18.77
CA TYR A 12 -3.15 -28.03 -18.84
C TYR A 12 -3.77 -27.70 -17.47
N HIS A 13 -3.13 -28.09 -16.36
CA HIS A 13 -3.62 -27.77 -15.02
C HIS A 13 -3.55 -26.28 -14.75
N LEU A 14 -2.46 -25.59 -15.15
CA LEU A 14 -2.37 -24.15 -15.01
C LEU A 14 -3.50 -23.44 -15.77
N TRP A 15 -3.75 -23.84 -17.01
CA TRP A 15 -4.82 -23.25 -17.83
C TRP A 15 -6.20 -23.48 -17.24
N LEU A 16 -6.46 -24.69 -16.72
CA LEU A 16 -7.72 -25.02 -16.07
C LEU A 16 -7.92 -24.20 -14.79
N MET A 17 -6.89 -24.04 -13.96
CA MET A 17 -6.95 -23.20 -12.75
C MET A 17 -7.12 -21.72 -13.07
N LEU A 18 -6.45 -21.20 -14.11
CA LEU A 18 -6.63 -19.81 -14.55
C LEU A 18 -8.05 -19.56 -15.04
N GLY A 19 -8.62 -20.50 -15.81
CA GLY A 19 -10.01 -20.43 -16.26
C GLY A 19 -11.01 -20.49 -15.09
N GLU A 20 -10.78 -21.35 -14.10
CA GLU A 20 -11.60 -21.42 -12.90
C GLU A 20 -11.52 -20.13 -12.07
N ALA A 21 -10.31 -19.60 -11.86
CA ALA A 21 -10.09 -18.34 -11.16
C ALA A 21 -10.81 -17.18 -11.85
N GLU A 22 -10.67 -17.07 -13.17
CA GLU A 22 -11.34 -16.05 -13.98
C GLU A 22 -12.87 -16.15 -13.87
N SER A 23 -13.42 -17.37 -14.00
CA SER A 23 -14.86 -17.61 -13.86
C SER A 23 -15.39 -17.19 -12.49
N LYS A 24 -14.67 -17.51 -11.41
CA LYS A 24 -15.05 -17.12 -10.04
C LYS A 24 -14.95 -15.62 -9.83
N CYS A 25 -13.89 -14.99 -10.34
CA CYS A 25 -13.71 -13.53 -10.30
C CYS A 25 -14.87 -12.81 -11.01
N GLN A 26 -15.23 -13.25 -12.21
CA GLN A 26 -16.38 -12.70 -12.95
C GLN A 26 -17.68 -12.84 -12.15
N HIS A 27 -17.94 -14.05 -11.62
CA HIS A 27 -19.16 -14.31 -10.84
C HIS A 27 -19.27 -13.38 -9.62
N ILE A 28 -18.17 -13.18 -8.88
CA ILE A 28 -18.14 -12.30 -7.71
C ILE A 28 -18.30 -10.83 -8.13
N SER A 29 -17.64 -10.40 -9.21
CA SER A 29 -17.69 -9.01 -9.68
C SER A 29 -19.09 -8.57 -10.14
N GLY A 30 -19.92 -9.52 -10.59
CA GLY A 30 -21.29 -9.27 -11.05
C GLY A 30 -22.34 -9.27 -9.94
N VAL A 31 -21.97 -9.58 -8.69
CA VAL A 31 -22.94 -9.58 -7.57
C VAL A 31 -23.27 -8.14 -7.19
N PRO A 32 -24.54 -7.70 -7.34
CA PRO A 32 -24.92 -6.36 -6.92
C PRO A 32 -24.87 -6.26 -5.40
N LEU A 33 -24.09 -5.31 -4.90
CA LEU A 33 -24.05 -4.96 -3.48
C LEU A 33 -24.98 -3.77 -3.23
N LEU A 34 -25.73 -3.84 -2.13
CA LEU A 34 -26.41 -2.65 -1.62
C LEU A 34 -25.35 -1.59 -1.24
N PRO A 35 -25.59 -0.29 -1.50
CA PRO A 35 -24.59 0.76 -1.26
C PRO A 35 -23.99 0.72 0.15
N GLY A 36 -24.81 0.51 1.19
CA GLY A 36 -24.34 0.41 2.57
C GLY A 36 -23.45 -0.82 2.85
N VAL A 37 -23.67 -1.94 2.15
CA VAL A 37 -22.81 -3.13 2.25
C VAL A 37 -21.48 -2.88 1.54
N ALA A 38 -21.50 -2.23 0.38
CA ALA A 38 -20.29 -1.87 -0.35
C ALA A 38 -19.41 -0.90 0.47
N GLU A 39 -20.01 0.13 1.07
CA GLU A 39 -19.32 1.07 1.95
C GLU A 39 -18.73 0.37 3.18
N MET A 40 -19.51 -0.49 3.84
CA MET A 40 -19.03 -1.28 4.98
C MET A 40 -17.83 -2.16 4.61
N LEU A 41 -17.92 -2.91 3.49
CA LEU A 41 -16.82 -3.76 3.03
C LEU A 41 -15.59 -2.92 2.70
N HIS A 42 -15.77 -1.79 2.01
CA HIS A 42 -14.66 -0.88 1.70
C HIS A 42 -13.94 -0.41 2.98
N GLN A 43 -14.68 0.01 4.00
CA GLN A 43 -14.11 0.42 5.29
C GLN A 43 -13.35 -0.73 5.98
N ILE A 44 -13.93 -1.93 6.01
CA ILE A 44 -13.28 -3.11 6.62
C ILE A 44 -11.96 -3.44 5.90
N TYR A 45 -11.96 -3.48 4.57
CA TYR A 45 -10.75 -3.82 3.82
C TYR A 45 -9.69 -2.72 3.90
N LEU A 46 -10.09 -1.45 3.92
CA LEU A 46 -9.18 -0.33 4.11
C LEU A 46 -8.54 -0.35 5.50
N ALA A 47 -9.34 -0.60 6.55
CA ALA A 47 -8.84 -0.75 7.92
C ALA A 47 -7.86 -1.93 8.05
N LYS A 48 -8.22 -3.09 7.53
CA LYS A 48 -7.37 -4.29 7.57
C LYS A 48 -6.07 -4.09 6.78
N GLY A 49 -6.14 -3.47 5.61
CA GLY A 49 -4.97 -3.16 4.78
C GLY A 49 -4.01 -2.20 5.50
N ALA A 50 -4.53 -1.07 5.98
CA ALA A 50 -3.74 -0.10 6.71
C ALA A 50 -3.10 -0.72 7.98
N LEU A 51 -3.89 -1.45 8.77
CA LEU A 51 -3.41 -2.12 9.98
C LEU A 51 -2.32 -3.14 9.65
N ALA A 52 -2.50 -3.98 8.63
CA ALA A 52 -1.52 -4.98 8.25
C ALA A 52 -0.18 -4.35 7.88
N THR A 53 -0.19 -3.25 7.12
CA THR A 53 1.03 -2.52 6.76
C THR A 53 1.71 -1.90 7.98
N THR A 54 0.95 -1.22 8.85
CA THR A 54 1.55 -0.53 10.01
C THR A 54 1.96 -1.50 11.12
N ALA A 55 1.28 -2.63 11.28
CA ALA A 55 1.61 -3.62 12.30
C ALA A 55 2.97 -4.29 12.04
N ILE A 56 3.39 -4.41 10.78
CA ILE A 56 4.73 -4.87 10.41
C ILE A 56 5.81 -3.95 10.99
N GLU A 57 5.54 -2.64 11.02
CA GLU A 57 6.42 -1.61 11.56
C GLU A 57 6.25 -1.40 13.08
N GLY A 58 5.44 -2.25 13.74
CA GLY A 58 5.27 -2.25 15.19
C GLY A 58 4.04 -1.48 15.71
N ASN A 59 3.12 -1.08 14.83
CA ASN A 59 1.87 -0.47 15.27
C ASN A 59 1.03 -1.46 16.09
N THR A 60 0.57 -1.04 17.26
CA THR A 60 -0.13 -1.91 18.23
C THR A 60 -1.64 -1.68 18.29
N LEU A 61 -2.24 -0.91 17.38
CA LEU A 61 -3.69 -0.72 17.36
C LEU A 61 -4.40 -2.03 17.00
N THR A 62 -5.59 -2.24 17.57
CA THR A 62 -6.45 -3.35 17.16
C THR A 62 -7.28 -2.96 15.94
N GLU A 63 -7.82 -3.95 15.23
CA GLU A 63 -8.73 -3.70 14.10
C GLU A 63 -9.93 -2.83 14.50
N GLU A 64 -10.50 -3.08 15.68
CA GLU A 64 -11.61 -2.26 16.23
C GLU A 64 -11.19 -0.81 16.46
N GLN A 65 -9.98 -0.58 16.98
CA GLN A 65 -9.46 0.77 17.17
C GLN A 65 -9.22 1.48 15.83
N VAL A 66 -8.69 0.77 14.83
CA VAL A 66 -8.53 1.32 13.47
C VAL A 66 -9.88 1.67 12.87
N MET A 67 -10.90 0.82 13.01
CA MET A 67 -12.26 1.14 12.56
C MET A 67 -12.83 2.38 13.28
N GLN A 68 -12.66 2.49 14.59
CA GLN A 68 -13.05 3.69 15.36
C GLN A 68 -12.28 4.93 14.90
N ARG A 69 -11.00 4.80 14.51
CA ARG A 69 -10.18 5.90 13.98
C ARG A 69 -10.75 6.40 12.65
N LEU A 70 -11.07 5.50 11.72
CA LEU A 70 -11.68 5.82 10.43
C LEU A 70 -13.04 6.52 10.59
N GLN A 71 -13.78 6.18 11.64
CA GLN A 71 -15.07 6.81 11.98
C GLN A 71 -14.91 8.14 12.75
N GLY A 72 -13.68 8.58 13.07
CA GLY A 72 -13.42 9.79 13.83
C GLY A 72 -13.74 9.68 15.33
N GLN A 73 -13.89 8.47 15.85
CA GLN A 73 -14.34 8.19 17.22
C GLN A 73 -13.19 7.80 18.17
N LEU A 74 -12.05 7.35 17.62
CA LEU A 74 -10.92 6.91 18.45
C LEU A 74 -10.19 8.11 19.06
N GLN A 75 -10.16 8.17 20.39
CA GLN A 75 -9.29 9.07 21.14
C GLN A 75 -8.07 8.31 21.66
N LEU A 76 -6.88 8.79 21.30
CA LEU A 76 -5.61 8.24 21.76
C LEU A 76 -4.92 9.24 22.71
N PRO A 77 -4.21 8.76 23.74
CA PRO A 77 -3.39 9.63 24.57
C PRO A 77 -2.23 10.24 23.75
N PRO A 78 -1.65 11.37 24.19
CA PRO A 78 -0.58 12.05 23.46
C PRO A 78 0.59 11.16 23.04
N SER A 79 1.00 10.24 23.92
CA SER A 79 2.08 9.30 23.68
C SER A 79 1.81 8.26 22.58
N LYS A 80 0.56 8.11 22.13
CA LYS A 80 0.13 7.15 21.11
C LYS A 80 -0.44 7.79 19.86
N HIS A 81 -0.45 9.12 19.73
CA HIS A 81 -0.99 9.80 18.55
C HIS A 81 -0.32 9.34 17.24
N TYR A 82 0.97 9.03 17.28
CA TYR A 82 1.70 8.56 16.09
C TYR A 82 1.10 7.27 15.51
N LEU A 83 0.59 6.36 16.35
CA LEU A 83 -0.04 5.11 15.89
C LEU A 83 -1.28 5.38 15.05
N GLY A 84 -2.07 6.39 15.44
CA GLY A 84 -3.22 6.84 14.65
C GLY A 84 -2.78 7.55 13.37
N GLN A 85 -1.73 8.39 13.47
CA GLN A 85 -1.18 9.10 12.32
C GLN A 85 -0.65 8.17 11.23
N GLU A 86 0.01 7.06 11.60
CA GLU A 86 0.47 6.03 10.66
C GLU A 86 -0.70 5.44 9.85
N ILE A 87 -1.79 5.09 10.51
CA ILE A 87 -3.02 4.61 9.87
C ILE A 87 -3.58 5.67 8.92
N ASP A 88 -3.73 6.91 9.41
CA ASP A 88 -4.31 8.01 8.63
C ASP A 88 -3.47 8.29 7.37
N ASN A 89 -2.14 8.23 7.47
CA ASN A 89 -1.24 8.44 6.35
C ASN A 89 -1.39 7.39 5.26
N ILE A 90 -1.46 6.10 5.64
CA ILE A 90 -1.67 5.00 4.67
C ILE A 90 -3.04 5.12 4.00
N VAL A 91 -4.09 5.36 4.78
CA VAL A 91 -5.46 5.55 4.28
C VAL A 91 -5.53 6.73 3.31
N GLN A 92 -4.90 7.85 3.66
CA GLN A 92 -4.85 9.03 2.81
C GLN A 92 -4.13 8.75 1.48
N ALA A 93 -3.01 8.03 1.50
CA ALA A 93 -2.30 7.64 0.28
C ALA A 93 -3.15 6.70 -0.60
N CYS A 94 -3.80 5.70 -0.02
CA CYS A 94 -4.70 4.79 -0.74
C CYS A 94 -5.87 5.55 -1.39
N ASN A 95 -6.49 6.48 -0.68
CA ASN A 95 -7.61 7.27 -1.21
C ASN A 95 -7.15 8.21 -2.34
N GLN A 96 -5.97 8.82 -2.23
CA GLN A 96 -5.40 9.66 -3.29
C GLN A 96 -5.16 8.85 -4.57
N ILE A 97 -4.56 7.66 -4.46
CA ILE A 97 -4.35 6.77 -5.60
C ILE A 97 -5.69 6.38 -6.23
N ALA A 98 -6.69 6.02 -5.41
CA ALA A 98 -8.02 5.67 -5.90
C ALA A 98 -8.67 6.84 -6.65
N ASP A 99 -8.62 8.05 -6.10
CA ASP A 99 -9.18 9.26 -6.71
C ASP A 99 -8.52 9.57 -8.05
N GLU A 100 -7.18 9.43 -8.16
CA GLU A 100 -6.46 9.64 -9.41
C GLU A 100 -6.88 8.64 -10.50
N ILE A 101 -7.03 7.36 -10.13
CA ILE A 101 -7.52 6.30 -11.02
C ILE A 101 -8.95 6.61 -11.49
N PHE A 102 -9.86 6.95 -10.58
CA PHE A 102 -11.26 7.24 -10.92
C PHE A 102 -11.41 8.49 -11.78
N GLN A 103 -10.51 9.46 -11.65
CA GLN A 103 -10.48 10.66 -12.48
C GLN A 103 -9.81 10.44 -13.85
N GLY A 104 -9.36 9.22 -14.15
CA GLY A 104 -8.72 8.88 -15.42
C GLY A 104 -7.38 9.59 -15.62
N ARG A 105 -6.74 10.07 -14.54
CA ARG A 105 -5.39 10.63 -14.63
C ARG A 105 -4.42 9.47 -14.88
N SER A 106 -3.49 9.66 -15.80
CA SER A 106 -2.39 8.72 -15.96
C SER A 106 -1.55 8.77 -14.70
N THR A 107 -1.69 7.78 -13.83
CA THR A 107 -0.77 7.51 -12.73
C THR A 107 0.51 6.94 -13.35
N GLY A 108 1.33 7.81 -13.93
CA GLY A 108 2.67 7.42 -14.35
C GLY A 108 3.38 6.83 -13.14
N LEU A 109 3.79 5.55 -13.25
CA LEU A 109 4.66 4.93 -12.26
C LEU A 109 6.07 5.49 -12.49
N ASP A 110 6.27 6.70 -11.99
CA ASP A 110 7.54 7.42 -12.05
C ASP A 110 8.07 7.71 -10.64
N VAL A 111 9.32 8.15 -10.60
CA VAL A 111 10.03 8.39 -9.34
C VAL A 111 9.41 9.49 -8.51
N GLU A 112 8.88 10.53 -9.14
CA GLU A 112 8.32 11.66 -8.41
C GLU A 112 7.00 11.25 -7.75
N SER A 113 6.19 10.41 -8.41
CA SER A 113 5.03 9.76 -7.78
C SER A 113 5.45 8.93 -6.56
N PHE A 114 6.47 8.07 -6.67
CA PHE A 114 6.94 7.28 -5.52
C PHE A 114 7.50 8.13 -4.37
N LYS A 115 8.18 9.24 -4.67
CA LYS A 115 8.64 10.19 -3.65
C LYS A 115 7.48 10.92 -2.98
N ALA A 116 6.45 11.28 -3.75
CA ALA A 116 5.25 11.92 -3.23
C ALA A 116 4.50 10.96 -2.28
N ASP A 117 4.31 9.71 -2.68
CA ASP A 117 3.71 8.67 -1.84
C ASP A 117 4.52 8.45 -0.57
N ASN A 118 5.84 8.31 -0.68
CA ASN A 118 6.72 8.16 0.48
C ASN A 118 6.60 9.35 1.44
N ARG A 119 6.54 10.58 0.91
CA ARG A 119 6.35 11.78 1.72
C ARG A 119 5.00 11.78 2.43
N GLN A 120 3.95 11.33 1.76
CA GLN A 120 2.60 11.24 2.31
C GLN A 120 2.51 10.17 3.41
N VAL A 121 3.11 8.99 3.19
CA VAL A 121 3.15 7.91 4.19
C VAL A 121 3.91 8.32 5.45
N LEU A 122 5.02 9.07 5.31
CA LEU A 122 5.86 9.50 6.43
C LEU A 122 5.44 10.85 7.05
N LYS A 123 4.35 11.46 6.58
CA LYS A 123 3.94 12.81 6.96
C LYS A 123 3.68 12.92 8.47
N GLY A 124 4.42 13.82 9.13
CA GLY A 124 4.22 14.12 10.55
C GLY A 124 4.68 13.00 11.51
N LEU A 125 5.35 11.96 11.00
CA LEU A 125 5.92 10.90 11.82
C LEU A 125 7.35 11.27 12.26
N ALA A 126 7.73 10.79 13.44
CA ALA A 126 9.13 10.79 13.85
C ALA A 126 9.86 9.69 13.07
N VAL A 127 10.75 10.07 12.17
CA VAL A 127 11.53 9.15 11.34
C VAL A 127 12.91 8.92 11.92
N ALA A 128 13.54 7.79 11.57
CA ALA A 128 14.89 7.46 12.00
C ALA A 128 15.92 8.49 11.49
N GLU A 129 17.06 8.57 12.17
CA GLU A 129 18.14 9.48 11.78
C GLU A 129 18.60 9.22 10.32
N GLY A 130 18.76 10.31 9.56
CA GLY A 130 19.11 10.26 8.14
C GLY A 130 17.96 9.93 7.18
N VAL A 131 16.77 9.59 7.67
CA VAL A 131 15.59 9.39 6.83
C VAL A 131 14.94 10.73 6.53
N GLU A 132 14.81 11.05 5.25
CA GLU A 132 14.12 12.25 4.78
C GLU A 132 12.91 11.86 3.91
N PRO A 133 11.67 12.23 4.31
CA PRO A 133 10.48 11.92 3.54
C PRO A 133 10.53 12.41 2.10
N GLY A 134 10.26 11.50 1.16
CA GLY A 134 10.28 11.74 -0.29
C GLY A 134 11.68 11.89 -0.88
N VAL A 135 12.73 11.44 -0.18
CA VAL A 135 14.11 11.49 -0.66
C VAL A 135 14.68 10.07 -0.76
N ILE A 136 15.31 9.77 -1.89
CA ILE A 136 16.02 8.49 -2.07
C ILE A 136 17.28 8.53 -1.21
N ARG A 137 17.42 7.55 -0.31
CA ARG A 137 18.59 7.45 0.58
C ARG A 137 19.92 7.42 -0.18
N SER A 138 20.91 8.13 0.37
CA SER A 138 22.29 8.19 -0.15
C SER A 138 23.25 7.22 0.53
N TYR A 139 22.77 6.49 1.54
CA TYR A 139 23.53 5.55 2.37
C TYR A 139 22.94 4.13 2.30
N SER A 140 23.74 3.11 2.60
CA SER A 140 23.31 1.70 2.60
C SER A 140 22.57 1.35 3.89
N VAL A 141 21.52 0.55 3.78
CA VAL A 141 20.72 0.05 4.92
C VAL A 141 20.63 -1.47 4.85
N GLY A 142 20.60 -2.12 6.02
CA GLY A 142 20.32 -3.54 6.15
C GLY A 142 18.92 -3.79 6.71
N VAL A 143 18.28 -4.86 6.25
CA VAL A 143 17.03 -5.39 6.82
C VAL A 143 17.31 -6.85 7.19
N GLY A 144 17.46 -7.12 8.48
CA GLY A 144 17.90 -8.43 8.97
C GLY A 144 19.27 -8.82 8.38
N SER A 145 19.34 -9.97 7.71
CA SER A 145 20.54 -10.47 7.02
C SER A 145 20.74 -9.92 5.61
N SER A 146 19.76 -9.18 5.08
CA SER A 146 19.80 -8.65 3.70
C SER A 146 20.28 -7.20 3.68
N ILE A 147 21.14 -6.87 2.72
CA ILE A 147 21.59 -5.49 2.49
C ILE A 147 20.78 -4.92 1.33
N GLY A 148 20.15 -3.76 1.56
CA GLY A 148 19.43 -3.04 0.51
C GLY A 148 20.35 -2.63 -0.63
N ALA A 149 19.79 -2.41 -1.83
CA ALA A 149 20.57 -1.99 -2.99
C ALA A 149 21.44 -0.76 -2.67
N HIS A 150 22.66 -0.75 -3.22
CA HIS A 150 23.58 0.37 -3.03
C HIS A 150 22.95 1.67 -3.58
N PRO A 151 23.06 2.82 -2.90
CA PRO A 151 22.43 4.08 -3.28
C PRO A 151 22.60 4.48 -4.75
N ARG A 152 23.83 4.38 -5.28
CA ARG A 152 24.11 4.64 -6.71
C ARG A 152 23.28 3.78 -7.69
N LYS A 153 22.97 2.53 -7.32
CA LYS A 153 22.12 1.66 -8.16
C LYS A 153 20.66 2.09 -8.11
N ILE A 154 20.18 2.59 -6.97
CA ILE A 154 18.80 3.08 -6.83
C ILE A 154 18.62 4.33 -7.69
N VAL A 155 19.54 5.30 -7.59
CA VAL A 155 19.50 6.53 -8.41
C VAL A 155 19.54 6.21 -9.90
N ASN A 156 20.37 5.26 -10.34
CA ASN A 156 20.41 4.89 -11.75
C ASN A 156 19.13 4.18 -12.23
N ILE A 157 18.44 3.42 -11.39
CA ILE A 157 17.16 2.77 -11.78
C ILE A 157 16.02 3.79 -11.80
N CYS A 158 16.03 4.72 -10.84
CA CYS A 158 14.97 5.71 -10.69
C CYS A 158 15.14 6.87 -11.70
N CYS A 159 16.34 7.41 -11.87
CA CYS A 159 16.56 8.64 -12.66
C CYS A 159 16.93 8.38 -14.14
N SER A 160 16.66 7.19 -14.68
CA SER A 160 16.85 6.85 -16.11
C SER A 160 15.52 6.77 -16.84
#